data_AF-A0A0K1EH61-F1
#
_entry.id   AF-A0A0K1EH61-F1
#
_cell.length_a   1.000
_cell.length_b   1.000
_cell.length_c   1.000
_cell.angle_alpha   90.00
_cell.angle_beta   90.00
_cell.angle_gamma   90.00
#
_symmetry.space_group_name_H-M   'P 1'
#
loop_
_entity.id
_entity.type
_entity.pdbx_description
1 polymer ?
#
loop_
_entity_poly.entity_id
_entity_poly.type
_entity_poly.pdbx_seq_one_letter_code
_entity_poly.pdbx_strand_id
1 'polypeptide(L)'
;MTRCVLLVVRGKTGGLALLAGVVSCGIGVASCGAATPRAELPGDAPLTEIAAELEALGEPLPPRSRVTFREVLADTLSKDAHLCRPSAREVLLGDAPEGERHIVGMMPHYGLFMGPMSYLIRRRARAWEVEVRIAVTPPSASRLELPDCGLQEEPGAREAMLVCRGTPYARSGSTDACPGSGEFAARATPEVISALLARWSREAERYWNRDAAAFGLPITYDFEFVLASEARARGLRVDLDVPLSATCGRTPYFSAMRSGWSLPVVAHEVGHVMGLLDEYESLSGIVAFYPKTPFAGAEISRMGLSMREHTRVLPLHHYLVLRRYFCSEPGTMDPYAHVVR
;
A
#
# COMPACT_ATOMS: atom_id res chain seq x y z
N MET A 1 5.10 -6.30 32.92
CA MET A 1 5.16 -4.91 33.42
C MET A 1 6.48 -4.70 34.15
N THR A 2 7.42 -3.99 33.55
CA THR A 2 8.77 -3.80 34.12
C THR A 2 8.94 -2.32 34.45
N ARG A 3 9.04 -1.99 35.75
CA ARG A 3 9.27 -0.62 36.25
C ARG A 3 10.76 -0.29 36.13
N CYS A 4 11.09 0.88 35.57
CA CYS A 4 12.42 1.47 35.70
C CYS A 4 12.52 2.20 37.05
N VAL A 5 13.60 1.94 37.80
CA VAL A 5 13.97 2.66 39.02
C VAL A 5 15.09 3.63 38.68
N LEU A 6 14.88 4.92 38.94
CA LEU A 6 15.90 5.95 38.81
C LEU A 6 16.67 6.06 40.13
N LEU A 7 17.98 5.83 40.09
CA LEU A 7 18.85 5.94 41.27
C LEU A 7 19.64 7.24 41.18
N VAL A 8 19.32 8.22 42.03
CA VAL A 8 20.05 9.49 42.16
C VAL A 8 20.95 9.41 43.40
N VAL A 9 22.26 9.36 43.18
CA VAL A 9 23.24 9.44 44.27
C VAL A 9 23.67 10.90 44.45
N ARG A 10 23.34 11.50 45.59
CA ARG A 10 23.80 12.84 45.99
C ARG A 10 25.17 12.76 46.64
N GLY A 11 26.22 13.23 45.96
CA GLY A 11 27.52 13.50 46.55
C GLY A 11 27.53 14.87 47.26
N LYS A 12 27.96 14.89 48.54
CA LYS A 12 28.28 16.11 49.29
C LYS A 12 29.71 16.53 48.94
N THR A 13 29.86 17.38 47.93
CA THR A 13 30.87 18.45 47.74
C THR A 13 30.84 18.86 46.27
N GLY A 14 30.79 20.16 46.01
CA GLY A 14 30.57 20.72 44.68
C GLY A 14 31.69 20.39 43.70
N GLY A 15 31.36 19.67 42.64
CA GLY A 15 32.21 19.39 41.49
C GLY A 15 31.51 18.41 40.55
N LEU A 16 30.95 18.90 39.44
CA LEU A 16 30.32 18.05 38.43
C LEU A 16 31.42 17.32 37.64
N ALA A 17 31.78 16.11 38.06
CA ALA A 17 32.63 15.21 37.28
C ALA A 17 31.74 14.31 36.41
N LEU A 18 31.71 14.54 35.10
CA LEU A 18 31.11 13.61 34.13
C LEU A 18 32.04 12.39 34.01
N LEU A 19 31.67 11.29 34.67
CA LEU A 19 32.23 9.97 34.41
C LEU A 19 31.45 9.32 33.25
N ALA A 20 32.07 9.27 32.08
CA ALA A 20 31.60 8.49 30.94
C ALA A 20 31.79 7.00 31.22
N GLY A 21 30.80 6.38 31.87
CA GLY A 21 30.69 4.93 31.95
C GLY A 21 30.10 4.38 30.66
N VAL A 22 30.92 3.72 29.84
CA VAL A 22 30.44 2.87 28.75
C VAL A 22 29.73 1.67 29.36
N VAL A 23 28.42 1.79 29.54
CA VAL A 23 27.56 0.62 29.75
C VAL A 23 27.33 0.04 28.37
N SER A 24 27.94 -1.12 28.11
CA SER A 24 27.61 -1.95 26.95
C SER A 24 26.15 -2.35 27.02
N CYS A 25 25.27 -1.52 26.44
CA CYS A 25 23.95 -1.95 26.02
C CYS A 25 24.18 -3.04 24.97
N GLY A 26 23.92 -4.29 25.37
CA GLY A 26 23.83 -5.40 24.44
C GLY A 26 22.86 -5.00 23.33
N ILE A 27 23.41 -4.76 22.15
CA ILE A 27 22.66 -4.67 20.91
C ILE A 27 22.05 -6.06 20.76
N GLY A 28 20.77 -6.17 21.12
CA GLY A 28 19.95 -7.30 20.73
C GLY A 28 19.95 -7.32 19.21
N VAL A 29 20.77 -8.19 18.64
CA VAL A 29 20.71 -8.52 17.23
C VAL A 29 19.30 -9.05 17.02
N ALA A 30 18.45 -8.27 16.35
CA ALA A 30 17.15 -8.75 15.92
C ALA A 30 17.44 -9.96 15.04
N SER A 31 17.17 -11.14 15.58
CA SER A 31 17.26 -12.39 14.85
C SER A 31 16.45 -12.23 13.57
N CYS A 32 17.10 -12.35 12.42
CA CYS A 32 16.41 -12.67 11.18
C CYS A 32 15.64 -13.95 11.46
N GLY A 33 14.36 -13.84 11.79
CA GLY A 33 13.47 -14.98 11.91
C GLY A 33 13.43 -15.64 10.54
N ALA A 34 14.26 -16.65 10.33
CA ALA A 34 14.10 -17.58 9.24
C ALA A 34 12.69 -18.14 9.40
N ALA A 35 11.79 -17.72 8.51
CA ALA A 35 10.45 -18.25 8.46
C ALA A 35 10.56 -19.77 8.36
N THR A 36 9.97 -20.49 9.31
CA THR A 36 9.97 -21.95 9.31
C THR A 36 9.36 -22.42 7.99
N PRO A 37 10.00 -23.34 7.24
CA PRO A 37 9.45 -23.84 5.99
C PRO A 37 8.06 -24.42 6.24
N ARG A 38 7.05 -23.84 5.60
CA ARG A 38 5.66 -24.27 5.76
C ARG A 38 5.39 -25.48 4.87
N ALA A 39 4.64 -26.45 5.38
CA ALA A 39 4.21 -27.61 4.59
C ALA A 39 3.35 -27.16 3.40
N GLU A 40 3.69 -27.66 2.21
CA GLU A 40 2.95 -27.42 0.96
C GLU A 40 1.53 -28.01 1.05
N LEU A 41 0.54 -27.22 0.64
CA LEU A 41 -0.82 -27.73 0.49
C LEU A 41 -0.96 -28.47 -0.84
N PRO A 42 -1.86 -29.46 -0.96
CA PRO A 42 -2.16 -30.08 -2.25
C PRO A 42 -2.58 -29.01 -3.28
N GLY A 43 -1.84 -28.92 -4.40
CA GLY A 43 -2.07 -27.92 -5.44
C GLY A 43 -1.21 -26.64 -5.32
N ASP A 44 -0.36 -26.52 -4.30
CA ASP A 44 0.63 -25.45 -4.24
C ASP A 44 1.74 -25.66 -5.28
N ALA A 45 2.04 -24.62 -6.05
CA ALA A 45 3.24 -24.54 -6.87
C ALA A 45 4.45 -24.15 -6.01
N PRO A 46 5.65 -24.69 -6.30
CA PRO A 46 6.89 -24.25 -5.67
C PRO A 46 7.12 -22.75 -5.85
N LEU A 47 7.64 -22.08 -4.82
CA LEU A 47 7.94 -20.64 -4.88
C LEU A 47 8.84 -20.27 -6.08
N THR A 48 9.81 -21.14 -6.39
CA THR A 48 10.73 -20.96 -7.52
C THR A 48 10.01 -21.00 -8.87
N GLU A 49 8.93 -21.78 -8.97
CA GLU A 49 8.10 -21.86 -10.17
C GLU A 49 7.28 -20.59 -10.32
N ILE A 50 6.56 -20.18 -9.27
CA ILE A 50 5.76 -18.94 -9.24
C ILE A 50 6.64 -17.74 -9.61
N ALA A 51 7.82 -17.64 -9.00
CA ALA A 51 8.75 -16.56 -9.31
C ALA A 51 9.20 -16.57 -10.78
N ALA A 52 9.54 -17.73 -11.33
CA ALA A 52 9.98 -17.85 -12.72
C ALA A 52 8.87 -17.46 -13.71
N GLU A 53 7.61 -17.83 -13.43
CA GLU A 53 6.46 -17.44 -14.24
C GLU A 53 6.19 -15.94 -14.19
N LEU A 54 6.27 -15.32 -13.00
CA LEU A 54 6.12 -13.88 -12.85
C LEU A 54 7.26 -13.10 -13.52
N GLU A 55 8.50 -13.58 -13.40
CA GLU A 55 9.67 -13.03 -14.08
C GLU A 55 9.50 -13.09 -15.62
N ALA A 56 8.87 -14.14 -16.14
CA ALA A 56 8.64 -14.32 -17.58
C ALA A 56 7.58 -13.36 -18.17
N LEU A 57 6.72 -12.78 -17.34
CA LEU A 57 5.73 -11.77 -17.75
C LEU A 57 6.31 -10.36 -17.81
N GLY A 58 7.45 -10.13 -17.15
CA GLY A 58 8.09 -8.83 -17.05
C GLY A 58 9.28 -8.65 -17.97
N GLU A 59 9.92 -7.48 -17.87
CA GLU A 59 11.24 -7.27 -18.47
C GLU A 59 12.31 -8.09 -17.74
N PRO A 60 13.33 -8.62 -18.43
CA PRO A 60 14.38 -9.41 -17.80
C PRO A 60 15.07 -8.66 -16.65
N LEU A 61 14.99 -9.23 -15.45
CA LEU A 61 15.65 -8.68 -14.27
C LEU A 61 17.15 -9.05 -14.24
N PRO A 62 18.04 -8.14 -13.80
CA PRO A 62 19.43 -8.47 -13.48
C PRO A 62 19.52 -9.60 -12.42
N PRO A 63 20.62 -10.39 -12.37
CA PRO A 63 20.72 -11.53 -11.44
C PRO A 63 20.50 -11.17 -9.95
N ARG A 64 21.10 -10.06 -9.48
CA ARG A 64 20.88 -9.58 -8.10
C ARG A 64 19.42 -9.21 -7.85
N SER A 65 18.75 -8.65 -8.87
CA SER A 65 17.35 -8.26 -8.79
C SER A 65 16.38 -9.43 -8.73
N ARG A 66 16.73 -10.57 -9.36
CA ARG A 66 15.93 -11.80 -9.27
C ARG A 66 15.95 -12.39 -7.86
N VAL A 67 17.10 -12.36 -7.19
CA VAL A 67 17.21 -12.84 -5.80
C VAL A 67 16.29 -12.04 -4.90
N THR A 68 16.38 -10.72 -4.94
CA THR A 68 15.52 -9.88 -4.09
C THR A 68 14.05 -9.97 -4.48
N PHE A 69 13.71 -10.06 -5.77
CA PHE A 69 12.33 -10.30 -6.21
C PHE A 69 11.73 -11.57 -5.56
N ARG A 70 12.50 -12.66 -5.53
CA ARG A 70 12.10 -13.92 -4.91
C ARG A 70 11.96 -13.81 -3.40
N GLU A 71 12.88 -13.10 -2.74
CA GLU A 71 12.81 -12.82 -1.30
C GLU A 71 11.56 -12.01 -0.95
N VAL A 72 11.24 -10.98 -1.73
CA VAL A 72 10.01 -10.18 -1.56
C VAL A 72 8.76 -11.03 -1.75
N LEU A 73 8.68 -11.80 -2.84
CA LEU A 73 7.56 -12.71 -3.07
C LEU A 73 7.40 -13.72 -1.91
N ALA A 74 8.50 -14.29 -1.43
CA ALA A 74 8.48 -15.23 -0.31
C ALA A 74 7.94 -14.58 0.97
N ASP A 75 8.47 -13.39 1.30
CA ASP A 75 8.09 -12.64 2.49
C ASP A 75 6.61 -12.23 2.44
N THR A 76 6.13 -11.70 1.30
CA THR A 76 4.72 -11.32 1.13
C THR A 76 3.80 -12.54 1.25
N LEU A 77 4.10 -13.63 0.56
CA LEU A 77 3.30 -14.85 0.66
C LEU A 77 3.28 -15.43 2.08
N SER A 78 4.38 -15.30 2.83
CA SER A 78 4.46 -15.78 4.21
C SER A 78 3.58 -14.99 5.18
N LYS A 79 3.32 -13.70 4.88
CA LYS A 79 2.54 -12.77 5.70
C LYS A 79 1.06 -12.72 5.35
N ASP A 80 0.68 -13.30 4.21
CA ASP A 80 -0.70 -13.31 3.77
C ASP A 80 -1.48 -14.45 4.43
N ALA A 81 -2.64 -14.12 5.00
CA ALA A 81 -3.51 -15.09 5.66
C ALA A 81 -4.17 -16.07 4.67
N HIS A 82 -4.23 -15.75 3.38
CA HIS A 82 -4.70 -16.67 2.34
C HIS A 82 -3.57 -17.61 1.94
N LEU A 83 -3.64 -18.86 2.41
CA LEU A 83 -2.47 -19.73 2.50
C LEU A 83 -2.07 -20.47 1.23
N CYS A 84 -2.95 -20.57 0.24
CA CYS A 84 -2.71 -21.36 -0.96
C CYS A 84 -1.73 -20.67 -1.91
N ARG A 85 -0.98 -21.43 -2.72
CA ARG A 85 0.01 -20.91 -3.67
C ARG A 85 -0.17 -21.53 -5.06
N PRO A 86 -1.31 -21.29 -5.75
CA PRO A 86 -1.45 -21.71 -7.14
C PRO A 86 -0.35 -21.08 -8.00
N SER A 87 -0.02 -21.71 -9.12
CA SER A 87 0.97 -21.17 -10.07
C SER A 87 0.52 -19.80 -10.59
N ALA A 88 1.47 -18.92 -10.91
CA ALA A 88 1.14 -17.60 -11.45
C ALA A 88 0.51 -17.71 -12.83
N ARG A 89 0.96 -18.69 -13.64
CA ARG A 89 0.36 -18.99 -14.95
C ARG A 89 -1.10 -19.38 -14.81
N GLU A 90 -1.45 -20.25 -13.86
CA GLU A 90 -2.84 -20.64 -13.61
C GLU A 90 -3.71 -19.44 -13.19
N VAL A 91 -3.23 -18.63 -12.25
CA VAL A 91 -3.96 -17.47 -11.74
C VAL A 91 -4.16 -16.40 -12.83
N LEU A 92 -3.08 -16.04 -13.54
CA LEU A 92 -3.09 -14.88 -14.43
C LEU A 92 -3.58 -15.22 -15.84
N LEU A 93 -3.29 -16.42 -16.34
CA LEU A 93 -3.51 -16.81 -17.74
C LEU A 93 -4.26 -18.15 -17.90
N GLY A 94 -4.46 -18.90 -16.82
CA GLY A 94 -5.07 -20.22 -16.85
C GLY A 94 -6.58 -20.17 -16.99
N ASP A 95 -7.19 -21.35 -17.16
CA ASP A 95 -8.65 -21.52 -17.18
C ASP A 95 -9.18 -21.67 -15.75
N ALA A 96 -9.40 -20.54 -15.08
CA ALA A 96 -10.07 -20.51 -13.78
C ALA A 96 -11.60 -20.44 -13.93
N PRO A 97 -12.36 -21.03 -12.99
CA PRO A 97 -13.82 -21.04 -13.05
C PRO A 97 -14.37 -19.61 -13.01
N GLU A 98 -15.37 -19.36 -13.85
CA GLU A 98 -16.13 -18.11 -13.80
C GLU A 98 -16.90 -17.99 -12.49
N GLY A 99 -17.12 -16.75 -12.07
CA GLY A 99 -17.80 -16.48 -10.81
C GLY A 99 -17.44 -15.13 -10.22
N GLU A 100 -17.97 -14.91 -9.03
CA GLU A 100 -17.73 -13.72 -8.23
C GLU A 100 -17.34 -14.17 -6.83
N ARG A 101 -16.36 -13.48 -6.24
CA ARG A 101 -15.95 -13.72 -4.88
C ARG A 101 -15.57 -12.42 -4.17
N HIS A 102 -16.18 -12.20 -3.02
CA HIS A 102 -15.79 -11.15 -2.09
C HIS A 102 -14.60 -11.65 -1.28
N ILE A 103 -13.48 -10.94 -1.36
CA ILE A 103 -12.27 -11.23 -0.61
C ILE A 103 -12.27 -10.34 0.63
N VAL A 104 -12.09 -10.94 1.80
CA VAL A 104 -12.03 -10.26 3.08
C VAL A 104 -10.84 -10.77 3.90
N GLY A 105 -10.29 -9.91 4.75
CA GLY A 105 -9.27 -10.31 5.71
C GLY A 105 -8.63 -9.11 6.39
N MET A 106 -7.44 -9.33 6.94
CA MET A 106 -6.60 -8.28 7.48
C MET A 106 -5.18 -8.43 6.96
N MET A 107 -4.50 -7.30 6.75
CA MET A 107 -3.12 -7.30 6.29
C MET A 107 -2.25 -6.36 7.13
N PRO A 108 -0.98 -6.75 7.39
CA PRO A 108 -0.06 -5.90 8.11
C PRO A 108 0.41 -4.73 7.25
N HIS A 109 0.07 -3.52 7.66
CA HIS A 109 0.65 -2.28 7.17
C HIS A 109 1.88 -1.91 8.03
N TYR A 110 3.02 -1.68 7.37
CA TYR A 110 4.34 -1.50 8.01
C TYR A 110 4.78 -2.61 8.99
N GLY A 111 4.15 -3.79 8.93
CA GLY A 111 4.45 -4.91 9.85
C GLY A 111 4.05 -4.66 11.31
N LEU A 112 3.33 -3.57 11.60
CA LEU A 112 2.97 -3.17 12.97
C LEU A 112 1.47 -2.87 13.13
N PHE A 113 0.81 -2.41 12.07
CA PHE A 113 -0.61 -2.06 12.08
C PHE A 113 -1.39 -3.04 11.23
N MET A 114 -2.55 -3.52 11.68
CA MET A 114 -3.41 -4.38 10.87
C MET A 114 -4.57 -3.54 10.34
N GLY A 115 -4.69 -3.48 9.01
CA GLY A 115 -5.81 -2.83 8.34
C GLY A 115 -6.78 -3.86 7.75
N PRO A 116 -8.07 -3.51 7.60
CA PRO A 116 -9.02 -4.36 6.89
C PRO A 116 -8.65 -4.45 5.42
N MET A 117 -8.73 -5.65 4.87
CA MET A 117 -8.68 -5.94 3.44
C MET A 117 -10.09 -6.35 3.01
N SER A 118 -10.62 -5.68 2.00
CA SER A 118 -11.92 -6.03 1.40
C SER A 118 -11.92 -5.60 -0.05
N TYR A 119 -12.33 -6.47 -0.96
CA TYR A 119 -12.52 -6.15 -2.37
C TYR A 119 -13.23 -7.29 -3.09
N LEU A 120 -13.80 -7.02 -4.26
CA LEU A 120 -14.51 -8.03 -5.04
C LEU A 120 -13.66 -8.44 -6.26
N ILE A 121 -13.62 -9.75 -6.52
CA ILE A 121 -13.05 -10.31 -7.74
C ILE A 121 -14.19 -10.97 -8.53
N ARG A 122 -14.26 -10.68 -9.82
CA ARG A 122 -15.10 -11.44 -10.77
C ARG A 122 -14.24 -12.03 -11.87
N ARG A 123 -14.66 -13.18 -12.38
CA ARG A 123 -14.13 -13.80 -13.58
C ARG A 123 -15.23 -14.08 -14.58
N ARG A 124 -15.10 -13.52 -15.78
CA ARG A 124 -16.07 -13.64 -16.88
C ARG A 124 -15.36 -13.68 -18.21
N ALA A 125 -15.74 -14.60 -19.10
CA ALA A 125 -15.17 -14.74 -20.44
C ALA A 125 -13.62 -14.74 -20.45
N ARG A 126 -13.01 -15.44 -19.48
CA ARG A 126 -11.55 -15.51 -19.23
C ARG A 126 -10.87 -14.18 -18.85
N ALA A 127 -11.61 -13.12 -18.56
CA ALA A 127 -11.10 -11.87 -18.01
C ALA A 127 -11.39 -11.76 -16.51
N TRP A 128 -10.53 -11.05 -15.81
CA TRP A 128 -10.67 -10.67 -14.41
C TRP A 128 -11.21 -9.25 -14.28
N GLU A 129 -12.12 -9.04 -13.36
CA GLU A 129 -12.55 -7.72 -12.89
C GLU A 129 -12.28 -7.62 -11.40
N VAL A 130 -11.61 -6.56 -10.96
CA VAL A 130 -11.33 -6.29 -9.55
C VAL A 130 -11.96 -4.97 -9.15
N GLU A 131 -12.89 -5.00 -8.22
CA GLU A 131 -13.65 -3.83 -7.78
C GLU A 131 -13.30 -3.45 -6.34
N VAL A 132 -13.01 -2.17 -6.12
CA VAL A 132 -12.77 -1.59 -4.80
C VAL A 132 -13.58 -0.30 -4.64
N ARG A 133 -14.43 -0.23 -3.63
CA ARG A 133 -15.20 0.98 -3.30
C ARG A 133 -14.83 1.53 -1.93
N ILE A 134 -14.33 2.76 -1.91
CA ILE A 134 -13.87 3.46 -0.72
C ILE A 134 -14.83 4.61 -0.42
N ALA A 135 -15.57 4.49 0.68
CA ALA A 135 -16.40 5.55 1.21
C ALA A 135 -15.53 6.53 2.01
N VAL A 136 -15.65 7.81 1.69
CA VAL A 136 -14.84 8.87 2.29
C VAL A 136 -15.72 9.83 3.07
N THR A 137 -15.43 9.98 4.36
CA THR A 137 -16.09 10.97 5.22
C THR A 137 -15.38 12.32 5.09
N PRO A 138 -16.09 13.40 4.69
CA PRO A 138 -15.51 14.75 4.56
C PRO A 138 -14.82 15.27 5.84
N PRO A 139 -13.77 16.10 5.71
CA PRO A 139 -13.17 16.77 6.85
C PRO A 139 -14.08 17.89 7.36
N SER A 140 -13.90 18.28 8.63
CA SER A 140 -14.47 19.52 9.18
C SER A 140 -13.68 20.78 8.80
N ALA A 141 -12.53 20.63 8.14
CA ALA A 141 -11.68 21.73 7.71
C ALA A 141 -12.33 22.56 6.60
N SER A 142 -12.01 23.85 6.52
CA SER A 142 -12.50 24.76 5.47
C SER A 142 -11.62 24.81 4.21
N ARG A 143 -10.41 24.26 4.28
CA ARG A 143 -9.40 24.22 3.21
C ARG A 143 -8.88 22.80 3.07
N LEU A 144 -8.67 22.37 1.83
CA LEU A 144 -7.91 21.18 1.47
C LEU A 144 -6.52 21.59 1.00
N GLU A 145 -5.49 20.90 1.49
CA GLU A 145 -4.19 20.85 0.85
C GLU A 145 -4.23 19.82 -0.29
N LEU A 146 -3.64 20.14 -1.45
CA LEU A 146 -3.69 19.31 -2.65
C LEU A 146 -2.27 18.91 -3.09
N PRO A 147 -2.10 17.85 -3.90
CA PRO A 147 -0.78 17.45 -4.40
C PRO A 147 -0.31 18.26 -5.61
N ASP A 148 -1.22 18.94 -6.30
CA ASP A 148 -1.00 19.61 -7.58
C ASP A 148 -2.16 20.55 -7.95
N CYS A 149 -2.08 21.13 -9.16
CA CYS A 149 -3.11 21.99 -9.75
C CYS A 149 -4.21 21.26 -10.52
N GLY A 150 -4.13 19.95 -10.70
CA GLY A 150 -4.99 19.21 -11.61
C GLY A 150 -6.47 19.23 -11.21
N LEU A 151 -6.79 19.56 -9.95
CA LEU A 151 -8.17 19.74 -9.51
C LEU A 151 -8.85 20.92 -10.23
N GLN A 152 -8.11 21.89 -10.77
CA GLN A 152 -8.65 23.00 -11.56
C GLN A 152 -9.39 22.56 -12.82
N GLU A 153 -9.04 21.40 -13.36
CA GLU A 153 -9.64 20.85 -14.58
C GLU A 153 -10.93 20.07 -14.28
N GLU A 154 -11.24 19.82 -13.00
CA GLU A 154 -12.47 19.14 -12.63
C GLU A 154 -13.67 20.11 -12.66
N PRO A 155 -14.85 19.65 -13.13
CA PRO A 155 -16.05 20.46 -13.17
C PRO A 155 -16.38 21.07 -11.80
N GLY A 156 -16.55 22.40 -11.76
CA GLY A 156 -16.92 23.15 -10.55
C GLY A 156 -15.79 23.38 -9.54
N ALA A 157 -14.58 22.85 -9.77
CA ALA A 157 -13.49 22.98 -8.80
C ALA A 157 -12.57 24.20 -9.03
N ARG A 158 -12.52 24.75 -10.25
CA ARG A 158 -11.63 25.87 -10.61
C ARG A 158 -11.82 27.11 -9.72
N GLU A 159 -13.06 27.51 -9.47
CA GLU A 159 -13.39 28.69 -8.66
C GLU A 159 -13.09 28.52 -7.17
N ALA A 160 -13.01 27.27 -6.71
CA ALA A 160 -12.69 26.95 -5.32
C ALA A 160 -11.19 26.93 -5.03
N MET A 161 -10.34 26.98 -6.06
CA MET A 161 -8.90 26.96 -5.89
C MET A 161 -8.41 28.26 -5.25
N LEU A 162 -7.66 28.11 -4.15
CA LEU A 162 -7.13 29.21 -3.35
C LEU A 162 -5.70 29.54 -3.75
N VAL A 163 -4.87 28.51 -3.91
CA VAL A 163 -3.45 28.65 -4.26
C VAL A 163 -3.07 27.52 -5.20
N CYS A 164 -2.31 27.85 -6.24
CA CYS A 164 -1.76 26.86 -7.16
C CYS A 164 -0.43 27.32 -7.74
N ARG A 165 0.68 26.89 -7.12
CA ARG A 165 2.03 27.27 -7.56
C ARG A 165 3.09 26.27 -7.12
N GLY A 166 4.17 26.20 -7.88
CA GLY A 166 5.30 25.31 -7.63
C GLY A 166 5.22 24.00 -8.41
N THR A 167 6.03 23.03 -8.01
CA THR A 167 6.14 21.73 -8.68
C THR A 167 5.20 20.72 -8.03
N PRO A 168 4.31 20.05 -8.80
CA PRO A 168 3.47 18.96 -8.29
C PRO A 168 4.25 17.95 -7.46
N TYR A 169 3.65 17.44 -6.38
CA TYR A 169 4.35 16.55 -5.44
C TYR A 169 4.91 15.31 -6.13
N ALA A 170 4.16 14.72 -7.08
CA ALA A 170 4.59 13.57 -7.89
C ALA A 170 5.84 13.83 -8.76
N ARG A 171 6.13 15.11 -9.06
CA ARG A 171 7.24 15.55 -9.93
C ARG A 171 8.37 16.23 -9.17
N SER A 172 8.28 16.26 -7.84
CA SER A 172 9.28 16.91 -6.98
C SER A 172 10.65 16.21 -6.97
N GLY A 173 10.70 14.95 -7.39
CA GLY A 173 11.89 14.09 -7.27
C GLY A 173 12.15 13.59 -5.83
N SER A 174 11.39 14.07 -4.85
CA SER A 174 11.42 13.62 -3.46
C SER A 174 10.55 12.37 -3.27
N THR A 175 10.82 11.62 -2.20
CA THR A 175 10.00 10.51 -1.71
C THR A 175 9.17 10.88 -0.49
N ASP A 176 9.23 12.15 -0.08
CA ASP A 176 8.37 12.68 0.95
C ASP A 176 6.93 12.75 0.43
N ALA A 177 5.97 12.39 1.29
CA ALA A 177 4.56 12.58 0.98
C ALA A 177 4.19 14.07 0.84
N CYS A 178 5.00 14.96 1.44
CA CYS A 178 4.85 16.41 1.44
C CYS A 178 6.21 17.07 1.13
N PRO A 179 6.65 17.09 -0.13
CA PRO A 179 8.01 17.50 -0.47
C PRO A 179 8.26 19.02 -0.34
N GLY A 180 7.26 19.81 0.04
CA GLY A 180 7.36 21.27 0.11
C GLY A 180 7.68 21.93 -1.25
N SER A 181 7.50 21.20 -2.35
CA SER A 181 7.88 21.63 -3.70
C SER A 181 6.90 22.62 -4.33
N GLY A 182 5.78 22.89 -3.66
CA GLY A 182 4.74 23.81 -4.09
C GLY A 182 3.71 24.05 -3.00
N GLU A 183 2.77 24.94 -3.30
CA GLU A 183 1.61 25.22 -2.48
C GLU A 183 0.35 25.08 -3.33
N PHE A 184 -0.48 24.11 -2.97
CA PHE A 184 -1.71 23.80 -3.69
C PHE A 184 -2.85 23.66 -2.69
N ALA A 185 -3.94 24.39 -2.91
CA ALA A 185 -5.08 24.32 -2.04
C ALA A 185 -6.39 24.77 -2.67
N ALA A 186 -7.47 24.21 -2.16
CA ALA A 186 -8.85 24.58 -2.50
C ALA A 186 -9.70 24.75 -1.25
N ARG A 187 -10.86 25.40 -1.39
CA ARG A 187 -11.92 25.38 -0.37
C ARG A 187 -12.47 23.96 -0.23
N ALA A 188 -12.70 23.51 1.00
CA ALA A 188 -13.28 22.20 1.28
C ALA A 188 -14.82 22.27 1.22
N THR A 189 -15.39 22.34 0.01
CA THR A 189 -16.84 22.22 -0.18
C THR A 189 -17.21 20.79 -0.59
N PRO A 190 -18.47 20.35 -0.42
CA PRO A 190 -18.92 19.04 -0.87
C PRO A 190 -18.61 18.79 -2.35
N GLU A 191 -18.80 19.79 -3.21
CA GLU A 191 -18.57 19.69 -4.66
C GLU A 191 -17.09 19.49 -4.98
N VAL A 192 -16.21 20.21 -4.30
CA VAL A 192 -14.75 20.10 -4.47
C VAL A 192 -14.25 18.73 -3.98
N ILE A 193 -14.79 18.24 -2.88
CA ILE A 193 -14.45 16.92 -2.36
C ILE A 193 -14.93 15.85 -3.34
N SER A 194 -16.17 15.92 -3.83
CA SER A 194 -16.66 14.99 -4.85
C SER A 194 -15.80 15.01 -6.11
N ALA A 195 -15.37 16.20 -6.58
CA ALA A 195 -14.46 16.33 -7.72
C ALA A 195 -13.09 15.67 -7.45
N LEU A 196 -12.53 15.86 -6.25
CA LEU A 196 -11.29 15.21 -5.84
C LEU A 196 -11.42 13.68 -5.85
N LEU A 197 -12.49 13.15 -5.25
CA LEU A 197 -12.74 11.71 -5.18
C LEU A 197 -12.97 11.13 -6.58
N ALA A 198 -13.73 11.80 -7.44
CA ALA A 198 -13.94 11.38 -8.83
C ALA A 198 -12.62 11.33 -9.62
N ARG A 199 -11.73 12.30 -9.40
CA ARG A 199 -10.39 12.29 -9.99
C ARG A 199 -9.54 11.13 -9.45
N TRP A 200 -9.58 10.89 -8.15
CA TRP A 200 -8.89 9.75 -7.52
C TRP A 200 -9.34 8.42 -8.11
N SER A 201 -10.66 8.21 -8.27
CA SER A 201 -11.24 7.01 -8.90
C SER A 201 -10.61 6.75 -10.26
N ARG A 202 -10.73 7.73 -11.18
CA ARG A 202 -10.27 7.57 -12.56
C ARG A 202 -8.76 7.39 -12.68
N GLU A 203 -7.99 8.14 -11.90
CA GLU A 203 -6.54 8.17 -12.05
C GLU A 203 -5.87 6.99 -11.34
N ALA A 204 -6.32 6.61 -10.14
CA ALA A 204 -5.81 5.42 -9.45
C ALA A 204 -6.10 4.15 -10.26
N GLU A 205 -7.32 4.03 -10.79
CA GLU A 205 -7.71 2.95 -11.70
C GLU A 205 -6.79 2.90 -12.94
N ARG A 206 -6.51 4.06 -13.54
CA ARG A 206 -5.66 4.15 -14.74
C ARG A 206 -4.27 3.56 -14.51
N TYR A 207 -3.64 3.74 -13.34
CA TYR A 207 -2.33 3.15 -13.05
C TYR A 207 -2.40 1.62 -13.17
N TRP A 208 -3.37 1.01 -12.51
CA TRP A 208 -3.52 -0.44 -12.45
C TRP A 208 -3.92 -1.04 -13.80
N ASN A 209 -4.87 -0.42 -14.50
CA ASN A 209 -5.31 -0.87 -15.83
C ASN A 209 -4.23 -0.71 -16.90
N ARG A 210 -3.50 0.41 -16.87
CA ARG A 210 -2.35 0.63 -17.76
C ARG A 210 -1.31 -0.47 -17.62
N ASP A 211 -0.97 -0.82 -16.39
CA ASP A 211 0.11 -1.77 -16.13
C ASP A 211 -0.31 -3.21 -16.37
N ALA A 212 -1.54 -3.60 -16.01
CA ALA A 212 -2.11 -4.89 -16.40
C ALA A 212 -2.08 -5.08 -17.92
N ALA A 213 -2.51 -4.06 -18.67
CA ALA A 213 -2.47 -4.08 -20.14
C ALA A 213 -1.04 -4.14 -20.69
N ALA A 214 -0.09 -3.42 -20.08
CA ALA A 214 1.31 -3.44 -20.48
C ALA A 214 1.96 -4.83 -20.34
N PHE A 215 1.46 -5.66 -19.42
CA PHE A 215 1.88 -7.05 -19.23
C PHE A 215 1.00 -8.07 -19.98
N GLY A 216 0.04 -7.62 -20.80
CA GLY A 216 -0.86 -8.50 -21.54
C GLY A 216 -1.82 -9.30 -20.66
N LEU A 217 -2.10 -8.81 -19.44
CA LEU A 217 -2.97 -9.48 -18.49
C LEU A 217 -4.43 -9.10 -18.75
N PRO A 218 -5.37 -10.07 -18.86
CA PRO A 218 -6.78 -9.79 -19.10
C PRO A 218 -7.47 -9.37 -17.80
N ILE A 219 -7.05 -8.24 -17.22
CA ILE A 219 -7.51 -7.74 -15.93
C ILE A 219 -7.99 -6.30 -16.09
N THR A 220 -9.18 -6.03 -15.58
CA THR A 220 -9.73 -4.69 -15.43
C THR A 220 -9.95 -4.38 -13.95
N TYR A 221 -9.58 -3.19 -13.53
CA TYR A 221 -9.82 -2.63 -12.23
C TYR A 221 -10.93 -1.58 -12.33
N ASP A 222 -11.80 -1.55 -11.33
CA ASP A 222 -12.86 -0.57 -11.12
C ASP A 222 -12.73 -0.01 -9.70
N PHE A 223 -12.20 1.21 -9.60
CA PHE A 223 -11.98 1.87 -8.31
C PHE A 223 -12.92 3.05 -8.15
N GLU A 224 -13.72 3.04 -7.08
CA GLU A 224 -14.66 4.13 -6.78
C GLU A 224 -14.39 4.71 -5.39
N PHE A 225 -13.90 5.95 -5.37
CA PHE A 225 -13.95 6.81 -4.19
C PHE A 225 -15.25 7.62 -4.24
N VAL A 226 -16.02 7.55 -3.15
CA VAL A 226 -17.34 8.18 -3.08
C VAL A 226 -17.55 8.79 -1.71
N LEU A 227 -18.37 9.85 -1.62
CA LEU A 227 -18.76 10.39 -0.34
C LEU A 227 -19.50 9.33 0.49
N ALA A 228 -19.15 9.19 1.77
CA ALA A 228 -19.80 8.21 2.64
C ALA A 228 -21.32 8.42 2.76
N SER A 229 -21.79 9.68 2.71
CA SER A 229 -23.22 10.00 2.65
C SER A 229 -23.88 9.52 1.36
N GLU A 230 -23.21 9.66 0.23
CA GLU A 230 -23.70 9.23 -1.08
C GLU A 230 -23.74 7.70 -1.18
N ALA A 231 -22.68 7.02 -0.72
CA ALA A 231 -22.64 5.56 -0.67
C ALA A 231 -23.81 4.97 0.14
N ARG A 232 -24.11 5.59 1.29
CA ARG A 232 -25.28 5.22 2.11
C ARG A 232 -26.60 5.49 1.41
N ALA A 233 -26.75 6.66 0.77
CA ALA A 233 -27.99 7.01 0.07
C ALA A 233 -28.28 6.08 -1.13
N ARG A 234 -27.23 5.62 -1.82
CA ARG A 234 -27.32 4.70 -2.96
C ARG A 234 -27.30 3.22 -2.57
N GLY A 235 -27.05 2.89 -1.30
CA GLY A 235 -26.94 1.50 -0.82
C GLY A 235 -25.78 0.72 -1.45
N LEU A 236 -24.63 1.38 -1.66
CA LEU A 236 -23.46 0.76 -2.31
C LEU A 236 -22.72 -0.19 -1.37
N ARG A 237 -22.09 -1.25 -1.92
CA ARG A 237 -21.09 -2.05 -1.20
C ARG A 237 -19.87 -1.19 -0.94
N VAL A 238 -19.49 -1.02 0.32
CA VAL A 238 -18.29 -0.29 0.73
C VAL A 238 -17.25 -1.31 1.21
N ASP A 239 -16.07 -1.26 0.61
CA ASP A 239 -14.94 -2.11 0.97
C ASP A 239 -14.08 -1.46 2.07
N LEU A 240 -14.09 -0.12 2.14
CA LEU A 240 -13.44 0.64 3.19
C LEU A 240 -14.18 1.96 3.46
N ASP A 241 -14.50 2.26 4.72
CA ASP A 241 -15.01 3.58 5.15
C ASP A 241 -13.93 4.28 5.98
N VAL A 242 -13.49 5.45 5.50
CA VAL A 242 -12.37 6.20 6.09
C VAL A 242 -12.60 7.71 6.04
N PRO A 243 -12.08 8.46 7.03
CA PRO A 243 -12.12 9.91 6.98
C PRO A 243 -11.12 10.48 5.96
N LEU A 244 -11.45 11.63 5.38
CA LEU A 244 -10.52 12.47 4.63
C LEU A 244 -9.82 13.43 5.59
N SER A 245 -8.50 13.38 5.64
CA SER A 245 -7.67 14.42 6.23
C SER A 245 -7.40 15.51 5.19
N ALA A 246 -7.64 16.76 5.59
CA ALA A 246 -7.53 17.93 4.72
C ALA A 246 -6.09 18.41 4.47
N THR A 247 -5.08 17.65 4.87
CA THR A 247 -3.66 18.02 4.74
C THR A 247 -2.94 17.02 3.84
N CYS A 248 -1.69 17.30 3.50
CA CYS A 248 -0.75 16.27 3.10
C CYS A 248 -0.27 15.48 4.34
N GLY A 249 0.49 14.41 4.14
CA GLY A 249 1.21 13.70 5.20
C GLY A 249 1.18 12.20 5.02
N ARG A 250 1.50 11.46 6.09
CA ARG A 250 1.32 10.01 6.14
C ARG A 250 0.27 9.65 7.19
N THR A 251 -0.50 8.63 6.85
CA THR A 251 -1.47 7.95 7.72
C THR A 251 -1.63 6.56 7.14
N PRO A 252 -1.78 5.51 7.98
CA PRO A 252 -2.24 4.24 7.47
C PRO A 252 -3.54 4.41 6.67
N TYR A 253 -3.67 3.75 5.52
CA TYR A 253 -4.84 3.89 4.63
C TYR A 253 -6.18 3.74 5.36
N PHE A 254 -6.25 2.79 6.30
CA PHE A 254 -7.45 2.47 7.07
C PHE A 254 -7.76 3.47 8.18
N SER A 255 -6.84 4.38 8.48
CA SER A 255 -7.04 5.42 9.50
C SER A 255 -7.57 6.72 8.90
N ALA A 256 -7.04 7.12 7.73
CA ALA A 256 -7.48 8.27 6.97
C ALA A 256 -6.82 8.28 5.60
N MET A 257 -7.56 8.72 4.59
CA MET A 257 -6.96 9.19 3.34
C MET A 257 -6.64 10.68 3.42
N ARG A 258 -5.66 11.16 2.66
CA ARG A 258 -5.23 12.55 2.73
C ARG A 258 -5.42 13.28 1.41
N SER A 259 -6.07 14.44 1.45
CA SER A 259 -6.32 15.26 0.25
C SER A 259 -5.04 15.71 -0.47
N GLY A 260 -3.93 15.83 0.27
CA GLY A 260 -2.62 16.19 -0.28
C GLY A 260 -1.83 15.01 -0.87
N TRP A 261 -2.40 13.80 -0.93
CA TRP A 261 -1.74 12.66 -1.56
C TRP A 261 -1.71 12.79 -3.08
N SER A 262 -0.53 12.56 -3.65
CA SER A 262 -0.39 12.47 -5.10
C SER A 262 -1.10 11.22 -5.65
N LEU A 263 -1.49 11.25 -6.92
CA LEU A 263 -2.21 10.13 -7.55
C LEU A 263 -1.47 8.78 -7.45
N PRO A 264 -0.13 8.70 -7.62
CA PRO A 264 0.61 7.48 -7.34
C PRO A 264 0.44 6.96 -5.91
N VAL A 265 0.45 7.85 -4.91
CA VAL A 265 0.19 7.49 -3.50
C VAL A 265 -1.22 6.92 -3.38
N VAL A 266 -2.23 7.59 -3.94
CA VAL A 266 -3.61 7.08 -3.89
C VAL A 266 -3.72 5.68 -4.51
N ALA A 267 -3.10 5.44 -5.67
CA ALA A 267 -3.08 4.12 -6.30
C ALA A 267 -2.36 3.05 -5.46
N HIS A 268 -1.32 3.44 -4.74
CA HIS A 268 -0.59 2.59 -3.80
C HIS A 268 -1.47 2.20 -2.60
N GLU A 269 -2.16 3.16 -1.98
CA GLU A 269 -3.01 2.91 -0.82
C GLU A 269 -4.20 2.01 -1.18
N VAL A 270 -4.74 2.10 -2.41
CA VAL A 270 -5.75 1.14 -2.91
C VAL A 270 -5.17 -0.29 -2.97
N GLY A 271 -3.88 -0.43 -3.28
CA GLY A 271 -3.18 -1.71 -3.19
C GLY A 271 -3.24 -2.30 -1.78
N HIS A 272 -3.10 -1.48 -0.74
CA HIS A 272 -3.25 -1.95 0.64
C HIS A 272 -4.69 -2.35 1.00
N VAL A 273 -5.70 -1.70 0.44
CA VAL A 273 -7.11 -2.14 0.57
C VAL A 273 -7.30 -3.55 0.00
N MET A 274 -6.57 -3.86 -1.07
CA MET A 274 -6.48 -5.20 -1.67
C MET A 274 -5.42 -6.09 -1.01
N GLY A 275 -4.88 -5.69 0.14
CA GLY A 275 -3.97 -6.50 0.94
C GLY A 275 -2.57 -6.68 0.37
N LEU A 276 -2.09 -5.76 -0.44
CA LEU A 276 -0.67 -5.69 -0.78
C LEU A 276 0.11 -5.03 0.35
N LEU A 277 1.37 -5.43 0.54
CA LEU A 277 2.26 -4.79 1.49
C LEU A 277 2.99 -3.62 0.80
N ASP A 278 3.96 -3.04 1.48
CA ASP A 278 4.91 -2.09 0.88
C ASP A 278 5.99 -2.82 0.08
N GLU A 279 5.63 -3.77 -0.80
CA GLU A 279 6.62 -4.50 -1.59
C GLU A 279 7.47 -3.56 -2.44
N TYR A 280 6.88 -2.44 -2.85
CA TYR A 280 7.54 -1.35 -3.58
C TYR A 280 8.77 -0.78 -2.86
N GLU A 281 8.79 -0.79 -1.52
CA GLU A 281 9.95 -0.36 -0.74
C GLU A 281 11.10 -1.36 -0.86
N SER A 282 10.78 -2.65 -0.74
CA SER A 282 11.75 -3.74 -0.86
C SER A 282 12.23 -3.95 -2.30
N LEU A 283 11.43 -3.57 -3.30
CA LEU A 283 11.77 -3.60 -4.73
C LEU A 283 12.52 -2.34 -5.21
N SER A 284 12.74 -1.37 -4.32
CA SER A 284 13.39 -0.12 -4.66
C SER A 284 14.89 -0.25 -4.89
N GLY A 285 15.37 0.26 -6.03
CA GLY A 285 16.75 0.12 -6.50
C GLY A 285 17.03 -1.16 -7.28
N ILE A 286 15.99 -1.94 -7.61
CA ILE A 286 16.12 -3.32 -8.10
C ILE A 286 15.53 -3.48 -9.51
N VAL A 287 14.46 -2.76 -9.78
CA VAL A 287 13.80 -2.63 -11.08
C VAL A 287 14.00 -1.19 -11.58
N ALA A 288 14.30 -1.00 -12.87
CA ALA A 288 14.65 0.31 -13.44
C ALA A 288 13.61 1.42 -13.19
N PHE A 289 12.36 1.03 -12.92
CA PHE A 289 11.23 1.90 -12.64
C PHE A 289 11.02 2.24 -11.15
N TYR A 290 11.92 1.81 -10.26
CA TYR A 290 11.87 2.06 -8.81
C TYR A 290 13.19 2.64 -8.31
N PRO A 291 13.40 3.97 -8.41
CA PRO A 291 14.62 4.58 -7.91
C PRO A 291 14.70 4.54 -6.37
N LYS A 292 15.81 3.99 -5.83
CA LYS A 292 16.13 3.96 -4.39
C LYS A 292 16.22 5.39 -3.84
N THR A 293 15.58 5.66 -2.71
CA THR A 293 15.87 6.88 -1.94
C THR A 293 17.28 6.75 -1.35
N PRO A 294 18.22 7.66 -1.65
CA PRO A 294 19.57 7.57 -1.09
C PRO A 294 19.58 8.19 0.31
N PHE A 295 19.11 7.46 1.32
CA PHE A 295 19.39 7.78 2.72
C PHE A 295 20.01 6.58 3.44
N ALA A 296 20.88 6.85 4.42
CA ALA A 296 21.51 5.82 5.22
C ALA A 296 20.43 5.07 6.03
N GLY A 297 20.37 3.74 5.90
CA GLY A 297 19.31 2.92 6.50
C GLY A 297 18.11 2.65 5.58
N ALA A 298 18.13 3.09 4.32
CA ALA A 298 17.07 2.77 3.36
C ALA A 298 16.96 1.25 3.05
N GLU A 299 18.01 0.45 3.29
CA GLU A 299 17.93 -1.01 3.19
C GLU A 299 17.19 -1.70 4.36
N ILE A 300 16.89 -0.97 5.43
CA ILE A 300 16.23 -1.47 6.65
C ILE A 300 14.99 -0.65 7.03
N SER A 301 14.77 0.48 6.37
CA SER A 301 13.56 1.28 6.54
C SER A 301 12.37 0.52 5.96
N ARG A 302 11.26 0.55 6.68
CA ARG A 302 9.93 0.06 6.24
C ARG A 302 8.93 1.23 6.16
N MET A 303 9.45 2.44 5.95
CA MET A 303 8.71 3.70 6.08
C MET A 303 9.04 4.64 4.92
N GLY A 304 9.65 4.16 3.84
CA GLY A 304 10.45 4.98 2.94
C GLY A 304 9.81 5.38 1.63
N LEU A 305 8.83 4.65 1.09
CA LEU A 305 8.49 4.82 -0.33
C LEU A 305 6.99 4.79 -0.63
N SER A 306 6.52 5.86 -1.26
CA SER A 306 5.28 5.86 -2.03
C SER A 306 5.60 5.70 -3.51
N MET A 307 4.66 5.13 -4.29
CA MET A 307 4.77 5.09 -5.75
C MET A 307 5.09 6.47 -6.33
N ARG A 308 5.86 6.50 -7.42
CA ARG A 308 6.09 7.69 -8.26
C ARG A 308 5.23 7.62 -9.53
N GLU A 309 5.17 8.72 -10.28
CA GLU A 309 4.39 8.80 -11.53
C GLU A 309 4.77 7.72 -12.56
N HIS A 310 6.03 7.27 -12.57
CA HIS A 310 6.54 6.21 -13.45
C HIS A 310 6.58 4.81 -12.81
N THR A 311 6.15 4.68 -11.56
CA THR A 311 6.08 3.37 -10.91
C THR A 311 5.03 2.50 -11.59
N ARG A 312 5.37 1.22 -11.79
CA ARG A 312 4.52 0.23 -12.45
C ARG A 312 4.01 -0.82 -11.48
N VAL A 313 2.71 -1.09 -11.48
CA VAL A 313 2.13 -2.26 -10.82
C VAL A 313 2.62 -3.53 -11.54
N LEU A 314 3.57 -4.24 -10.93
CA LEU A 314 4.18 -5.45 -11.50
C LEU A 314 3.22 -6.67 -11.54
N PRO A 315 3.49 -7.70 -12.38
CA PRO A 315 2.75 -8.97 -12.41
C PRO A 315 2.57 -9.63 -11.03
N LEU A 316 3.57 -9.49 -10.15
CA LEU A 316 3.51 -9.95 -8.76
C LEU A 316 2.27 -9.41 -8.01
N HIS A 317 1.98 -8.12 -8.13
CA HIS A 317 0.86 -7.49 -7.42
C HIS A 317 -0.48 -8.04 -7.92
N HIS A 318 -0.62 -8.18 -9.23
CA HIS A 318 -1.81 -8.79 -9.84
C HIS A 318 -2.00 -10.24 -9.38
N TYR A 319 -0.92 -11.02 -9.32
CA TYR A 319 -0.95 -12.39 -8.81
C TYR A 319 -1.38 -12.44 -7.34
N LEU A 320 -0.81 -11.60 -6.48
CA LEU A 320 -1.15 -11.55 -5.05
C LEU A 320 -2.63 -11.21 -4.81
N VAL A 321 -3.18 -10.29 -5.61
CA VAL A 321 -4.61 -9.93 -5.55
C VAL A 321 -5.49 -11.08 -6.03
N LEU A 322 -5.20 -11.67 -7.20
CA LEU A 322 -6.07 -12.65 -7.85
C LEU A 322 -5.96 -14.06 -7.29
N ARG A 323 -4.80 -14.48 -6.76
CA ARG A 323 -4.63 -15.81 -6.17
C ARG A 323 -5.63 -16.08 -5.04
N ARG A 324 -6.07 -15.03 -4.35
CA ARG A 324 -7.03 -15.14 -3.24
C ARG A 324 -8.40 -15.61 -3.70
N TYR A 325 -8.73 -15.48 -4.99
CA TYR A 325 -9.93 -16.07 -5.58
C TYR A 325 -9.96 -17.61 -5.41
N PHE A 326 -8.79 -18.25 -5.42
CA PHE A 326 -8.65 -19.71 -5.31
C PHE A 326 -8.46 -20.19 -3.87
N CYS A 327 -7.91 -19.35 -2.99
CA CYS A 327 -7.61 -19.74 -1.62
C CYS A 327 -8.82 -19.69 -0.71
N SER A 328 -9.04 -20.68 0.13
CA SER A 328 -10.04 -20.58 1.21
C SER A 328 -9.84 -19.32 2.06
N GLU A 329 -10.93 -18.79 2.61
CA GLU A 329 -10.86 -17.71 3.59
C GLU A 329 -10.02 -18.14 4.81
N PRO A 330 -9.26 -17.21 5.41
CA PRO A 330 -8.48 -17.52 6.61
C PRO A 330 -9.42 -17.89 7.76
N GLY A 331 -9.10 -18.99 8.47
CA GLY A 331 -9.92 -19.48 9.59
C GLY A 331 -10.00 -18.53 10.79
N THR A 332 -9.14 -17.52 10.85
CA THR A 332 -9.22 -16.40 11.78
C THR A 332 -9.03 -15.11 11.01
N MET A 333 -10.01 -14.20 11.06
CA MET A 333 -9.82 -12.85 10.53
C MET A 333 -8.85 -12.03 11.40
N ASP A 334 -8.54 -12.47 12.62
CA ASP A 334 -7.59 -11.82 13.54
C ASP A 334 -6.20 -12.50 13.54
N PRO A 335 -5.16 -11.88 12.95
CA PRO A 335 -3.79 -12.39 12.94
C PRO A 335 -3.12 -12.32 14.32
N TYR A 336 -3.75 -11.76 15.35
CA TYR A 336 -3.27 -11.77 16.74
C TYR A 336 -4.03 -12.73 17.65
N ALA A 337 -4.95 -13.55 17.13
CA ALA A 337 -5.72 -14.51 17.93
C ALA A 337 -4.84 -15.48 18.76
N HIS A 338 -3.58 -15.66 18.35
CA HIS A 338 -2.57 -16.49 19.02
C HIS A 338 -1.57 -15.72 19.90
N VAL A 339 -1.53 -14.39 19.82
CA VAL A 339 -0.61 -13.53 20.60
C VAL A 339 -1.27 -13.03 21.90
N VAL A 340 -2.59 -13.15 22.02
CA VAL A 340 -3.39 -12.73 23.20
C VAL A 340 -3.92 -13.95 23.99
N ARG A 341 -3.11 -14.98 24.21
CA ARG A 341 -3.38 -16.04 25.19
C ARG A 341 -2.29 -16.10 26.25
#